data_AF-A0A0Q8PSR8-F1
#
_entry.id   AF-A0A0Q8PSR8-F1
#
_cell.length_a   1.000
_cell.length_b   1.000
_cell.length_c   1.000
_cell.angle_alpha   90.00
_cell.angle_beta   90.00
_cell.angle_gamma   90.00
#
_symmetry.space_group_name_H-M   'P 1'
#
loop_
_entity.id
_entity.type
_entity.pdbx_description
1 polymer ?
#
loop_
_entity_poly.entity_id
_entity_poly.type
_entity_poly.pdbx_seq_one_letter_code
_entity_poly.pdbx_strand_id
1 'polypeptide(L)' 'MPMMNSEARKRAAAQQADPIEVAHQLADAWDREAEHEDACGNGFAAVILHKQARVLREALRPPLSA' A
#
# COMPACT_ATOMS: atom_id res chain seq x y z
N MET A 1 -10.50 35.83 -22.59
CA MET A 1 -10.10 35.46 -21.22
C MET A 1 -10.63 34.07 -20.91
N PRO A 2 -9.77 33.06 -20.66
CA PRO A 2 -10.18 31.85 -19.97
C PRO A 2 -9.27 31.58 -18.76
N MET A 3 -9.61 32.13 -17.60
CA MET A 3 -9.00 31.76 -16.31
C MET A 3 -9.84 30.64 -15.69
N MET A 4 -9.68 29.40 -16.15
CA MET A 4 -10.44 28.28 -15.59
C MET A 4 -9.72 26.94 -15.69
N ASN A 5 -8.39 26.93 -15.50
CA ASN A 5 -7.60 25.69 -15.43
C ASN A 5 -6.76 25.58 -14.14
N SER A 6 -6.72 26.61 -13.29
CA SER A 6 -5.90 26.60 -12.07
C SER A 6 -6.54 25.83 -10.91
N GLU A 7 -7.88 25.87 -10.80
CA GLU A 7 -8.65 25.18 -9.76
C GLU A 7 -8.67 23.65 -9.94
N ALA A 8 -8.84 23.18 -11.19
CA ALA A 8 -8.85 21.74 -11.51
C ALA A 8 -7.48 21.08 -11.24
N ARG A 9 -6.38 21.77 -11.54
CA ARG A 9 -5.02 21.30 -11.24
C ARG A 9 -4.73 21.27 -9.74
N LYS A 10 -5.24 22.25 -8.97
CA LYS A 10 -5.14 22.25 -7.50
C LYS A 10 -5.90 21.09 -6.86
N ARG A 11 -7.08 20.74 -7.37
CA ARG A 11 -7.85 19.57 -6.87
C ARG A 11 -7.18 18.25 -7.21
N ALA A 12 -6.58 18.12 -8.39
CA ALA A 12 -5.81 16.93 -8.77
C ALA A 12 -4.53 16.75 -7.93
N ALA A 13 -3.85 17.85 -7.59
CA ALA A 13 -2.67 17.81 -6.71
C ALA A 13 -3.02 17.46 -5.25
N ALA A 14 -4.23 17.80 -4.79
CA ALA A 14 -4.71 17.46 -3.45
C ALA A 14 -5.11 15.97 -3.28
N GLN A 15 -5.08 15.18 -4.35
CA GLN A 15 -5.40 13.74 -4.36
C GLN A 15 -4.16 12.86 -4.59
N GLN A 16 -2.94 13.39 -4.43
CA GLN A 16 -1.77 12.54 -4.36
C GLN A 16 -1.80 11.79 -3.03
N ALA A 17 -2.32 10.56 -3.06
CA ALA A 17 -2.26 9.64 -1.93
C ALA A 17 -0.81 9.51 -1.48
N ASP A 18 -0.58 9.61 -0.17
CA ASP A 18 0.75 9.48 0.41
C ASP A 18 1.31 8.10 0.00
N PRO A 19 2.45 8.04 -0.71
CA PRO A 19 3.05 6.78 -1.11
C PRO A 19 3.28 5.81 0.05
N ILE A 20 3.53 6.33 1.26
CA ILE A 20 3.68 5.52 2.48
C ILE A 20 2.34 4.90 2.88
N GLU A 21 1.26 5.68 2.85
CA GLU A 21 -0.08 5.19 3.14
C GLU A 21 -0.53 4.14 2.11
N VAL A 22 -0.27 4.37 0.83
CA VAL A 22 -0.54 3.41 -0.24
C VAL A 22 0.24 2.10 -0.02
N ALA A 23 1.51 2.20 0.39
CA ALA A 23 2.32 1.02 0.67
C ALA A 23 1.82 0.24 1.90
N HIS A 24 1.31 0.91 2.93
CA HIS A 24 0.64 0.24 4.05
C HIS A 24 -0.63 -0.48 3.60
N GLN A 25 -1.49 0.18 2.81
CA GLN A 25 -2.71 -0.44 2.27
C GLN A 25 -2.39 -1.66 1.40
N LEU A 26 -1.30 -1.61 0.63
CA LEU A 26 -0.84 -2.75 -0.17
C LEU A 26 -0.41 -3.94 0.70
N ALA A 27 0.36 -3.69 1.77
CA ALA A 27 0.74 -4.75 2.70
C ALA A 27 -0.48 -5.42 3.35
N ASP A 28 -1.49 -4.64 3.72
CA ASP A 28 -2.74 -5.15 4.31
C ASP A 28 -3.60 -5.90 3.29
N ALA A 29 -3.52 -5.53 2.01
CA ALA A 29 -4.18 -6.28 0.94
C ALA A 29 -3.53 -7.65 0.74
N TRP A 30 -2.19 -7.72 0.77
CA TRP A 30 -1.48 -9.00 0.65
C TRP A 30 -1.74 -9.94 1.83
N ASP A 31 -1.88 -9.44 3.05
CA ASP A 31 -2.25 -10.31 4.18
C ASP A 31 -3.66 -10.88 4.03
N ARG A 32 -4.63 -10.09 3.59
CA ARG A 32 -5.99 -10.58 3.32
C ARG A 32 -6.02 -11.63 2.22
N GLU A 33 -5.24 -11.42 1.16
CA GLU A 33 -5.10 -12.41 0.09
C GLU A 33 -4.41 -13.68 0.61
N ALA A 34 -3.41 -13.55 1.48
CA ALA A 34 -2.74 -14.69 2.08
C ALA A 34 -3.69 -15.54 2.93
N GLU A 35 -4.52 -14.89 3.75
CA GLU A 35 -5.57 -15.58 4.52
C GLU A 35 -6.58 -16.30 3.62
N HIS A 36 -6.93 -15.68 2.49
CA HIS A 36 -7.81 -16.30 1.49
C HIS A 36 -7.16 -17.55 0.85
N GLU A 37 -5.90 -17.43 0.40
CA GLU A 37 -5.16 -18.54 -0.20
C GLU A 37 -4.96 -19.69 0.80
N ASP A 38 -4.68 -19.39 2.07
CA ASP A 38 -4.57 -20.42 3.12
C ASP A 38 -5.91 -21.15 3.34
N ALA A 39 -7.03 -20.42 3.39
CA ALA A 39 -8.36 -20.99 3.48
C ALA A 39 -8.75 -21.84 2.25
N CYS A 40 -8.23 -21.50 1.08
CA CYS A 40 -8.38 -22.26 -0.16
C CYS A 40 -7.45 -23.48 -0.25
N GLY A 41 -6.60 -23.71 0.77
CA GLY A 41 -5.65 -24.82 0.82
C GLY A 41 -4.34 -24.56 0.07
N ASN A 42 -4.10 -23.34 -0.37
CA ASN A 42 -2.89 -22.91 -1.05
C ASN A 42 -1.92 -22.20 -0.09
N GLY A 43 -1.46 -22.94 0.93
CA GLY A 43 -0.55 -22.42 1.94
C GLY A 43 0.79 -21.92 1.38
N PHE A 44 1.21 -22.39 0.19
CA PHE A 44 2.43 -21.89 -0.46
C PHE A 44 2.27 -20.43 -0.90
N ALA A 45 1.17 -20.09 -1.57
CA ALA A 45 0.89 -18.71 -1.96
C ALA A 45 0.71 -17.80 -0.72
N ALA A 46 -0.01 -18.29 0.29
CA ALA A 46 -0.20 -17.58 1.56
C ALA A 46 1.13 -17.18 2.22
N VAL A 47 2.09 -18.12 2.31
CA VAL A 47 3.42 -17.86 2.88
C VAL A 47 4.18 -16.79 2.10
N ILE A 48 4.13 -16.83 0.76
CA ILE A 48 4.80 -15.82 -0.07
C ILE A 48 4.19 -14.44 0.15
N LEU A 49 2.86 -14.34 0.16
CA LEU A 49 2.13 -13.10 0.35
C LEU A 49 2.40 -12.48 1.72
N HIS A 50 2.31 -13.26 2.80
CA HIS A 50 2.68 -12.79 4.15
C HIS A 50 4.15 -12.35 4.23
N LYS A 51 5.07 -13.08 3.58
CA LYS A 51 6.48 -12.67 3.53
C LYS A 51 6.66 -11.34 2.83
N GLN A 52 5.98 -11.11 1.70
CA GLN A 52 6.04 -9.84 0.97
C GLN A 52 5.44 -8.70 1.79
N ALA A 53 4.28 -8.90 2.41
CA ALA A 53 3.65 -7.93 3.30
C ALA A 53 4.57 -7.54 4.46
N ARG A 54 5.23 -8.51 5.09
CA ARG A 54 6.22 -8.27 6.14
C ARG A 54 7.42 -7.46 5.66
N VAL A 55 8.02 -7.84 4.54
CA VAL A 55 9.18 -7.12 3.97
C VAL A 55 8.83 -5.67 3.66
N LEU A 56 7.64 -5.42 3.10
CA LEU A 56 7.19 -4.06 2.81
C LEU A 56 7.04 -3.24 4.10
N ARG A 57 6.42 -3.81 5.14
CA ARG A 57 6.27 -3.12 6.44
C ARG A 57 7.61 -2.85 7.12
N GLU A 58 8.57 -3.77 7.02
CA GLU A 58 9.93 -3.57 7.53
C GLU A 58 10.63 -2.43 6.77
N ALA A 59 10.46 -2.35 5.45
CA ALA A 59 11.03 -1.26 4.64
C ALA A 59 10.39 0.11 4.91
N LEU A 60 9.11 0.15 5.31
CA LEU A 60 8.40 1.38 5.68
C LEU A 60 8.68 1.83 7.12
N ARG A 61 9.27 0.97 7.95
CA ARG A 61 9.52 1.30 9.35
C ARG A 61 10.57 2.40 9.44
N PRO A 62 10.32 3.52 10.14
CA PRO A 62 11.34 4.52 10.34
C PRO A 62 12.52 3.90 11.11
N PRO A 63 13.76 4.32 10.82
CA PRO A 63 14.92 3.85 11.56
C PRO A 63 14.72 4.18 13.04
N LEU A 64 14.96 3.21 13.91
CA LEU A 64 14.99 3.43 15.35
C LEU A 64 16.10 4.47 15.62
N SER A 65 15.72 5.65 16.12
CA SER A 65 16.71 6.63 16.56
C SER A 65 17.47 6.02 17.74
N ALA A 66 18.81 6.06 17.65
CA ALA A 66 19.73 5.61 18.68
C ALA A 66 19.96 6.72 19.72
#